data_AF-A0A496P0P3-F1
#
_entry.id   AF-A0A496P0P3-F1
#
_cell.length_a   1.000
_cell.length_b   1.000
_cell.length_c   1.000
_cell.angle_alpha   90.00
_cell.angle_beta   90.00
_cell.angle_gamma   90.00
#
_symmetry.space_group_name_H-M   'P 1'
#
loop_
_entity.id
_entity.type
_entity.pdbx_description
1 polymer ?
#
loop_
_entity_poly.entity_id
_entity_poly.type
_entity_poly.pdbx_seq_one_letter_code
_entity_poly.pdbx_strand_id
1 'polypeptide(L)'
;MFGGKSEDEIDFNIYLEFAKLISLDDKKVLSEVKELITNTDRFISKNKEFYENRGIDLDKWKKSRLIWMGFADILISNGYAEEFDWKCELESFEFLLTELKSFKAYALELPPLAEDKHDVYGWISAINTAWHGRGVYLMQMYIDSDSYVIFPIEASKTEFLETESKKINEMFMIC
;
A
#
# COMPACT_ATOMS: atom_id res chain seq x y z
N MET A 1 -23.32 -4.62 10.37
CA MET A 1 -22.54 -3.45 10.82
C MET A 1 -21.35 -3.99 11.60
N PHE A 2 -20.16 -3.98 11.00
CA PHE A 2 -18.94 -4.16 11.79
C PHE A 2 -18.70 -2.85 12.55
N GLY A 3 -18.66 -2.92 13.87
CA GLY A 3 -18.41 -1.78 14.74
C GLY A 3 -16.96 -1.32 14.56
N GLY A 4 -16.76 -0.36 13.66
CA GLY A 4 -15.46 0.28 13.48
C GLY A 4 -15.09 1.09 14.72
N LYS A 5 -13.79 1.16 15.02
CA LYS A 5 -13.29 1.99 16.13
C LYS A 5 -13.58 3.46 15.87
N SER A 6 -13.86 4.21 16.93
CA SER A 6 -13.83 5.67 16.84
C SER A 6 -12.40 6.15 16.60
N GLU A 7 -12.23 7.32 16.01
CA GLU A 7 -10.90 7.85 15.64
C GLU A 7 -9.97 8.02 16.85
N ASP A 8 -10.54 8.39 18.00
CA ASP A 8 -9.82 8.55 19.26
C ASP A 8 -9.29 7.23 19.85
N GLU A 9 -9.75 6.08 19.35
CA GLU A 9 -9.37 4.73 19.80
C GLU A 9 -8.35 4.05 18.87
N ILE A 10 -7.96 4.73 17.79
CA ILE A 10 -6.97 4.22 16.83
C ILE A 10 -5.56 4.42 17.38
N ASP A 11 -4.84 3.31 17.57
CA ASP A 11 -3.41 3.37 17.85
C ASP A 11 -2.65 3.52 16.53
N PHE A 12 -2.26 4.75 16.20
CA PHE A 12 -1.50 5.04 14.99
C PHE A 12 -0.08 4.45 15.00
N ASN A 13 0.45 3.95 16.13
CA ASN A 13 1.75 3.28 16.13
C ASN A 13 1.75 2.00 15.30
N ILE A 14 0.59 1.40 15.02
CA ILE A 14 0.49 0.22 14.16
C ILE A 14 1.06 0.47 12.75
N TYR A 15 1.01 1.71 12.27
CA TYR A 15 1.60 2.09 10.99
C TYR A 15 3.12 1.90 10.95
N LEU A 16 3.82 1.99 12.09
CA LEU A 16 5.25 1.70 12.15
C LEU A 16 5.54 0.21 11.95
N GLU A 17 4.68 -0.67 12.48
CA GLU A 17 4.80 -2.10 12.24
C GLU A 17 4.46 -2.44 10.79
N PHE A 18 3.42 -1.83 10.20
CA PHE A 18 3.14 -1.96 8.76
C PHE A 18 4.34 -1.51 7.91
N ALA A 19 4.85 -0.32 8.20
CA ALA A 19 6.03 0.24 7.53
C ALA A 19 7.21 -0.71 7.61
N LYS A 20 7.52 -1.22 8.80
CA LYS A 20 8.63 -2.16 9.02
C LYS A 20 8.50 -3.42 8.17
N LEU A 21 7.30 -4.00 8.12
CA LEU A 21 7.07 -5.24 7.37
C LEU A 21 7.14 -5.03 5.86
N ILE A 22 6.52 -3.96 5.35
CA ILE A 22 6.40 -3.67 3.91
C ILE A 22 7.71 -3.12 3.35
N SER A 23 8.40 -2.26 4.11
CA SER A 23 9.63 -1.60 3.67
C SER A 23 10.91 -2.33 4.05
N LEU A 24 10.83 -3.56 4.54
CA LEU A 24 12.00 -4.34 4.97
C LEU A 24 12.85 -3.59 6.03
N ASP A 25 12.19 -2.97 7.00
CA ASP A 25 12.79 -2.17 8.08
C ASP A 25 13.61 -0.95 7.58
N ASP A 26 13.18 -0.33 6.47
CA ASP A 26 13.83 0.86 5.92
C ASP A 26 13.70 2.06 6.88
N LYS A 27 14.84 2.50 7.41
CA LYS A 27 14.93 3.59 8.40
C LYS A 27 14.35 4.91 7.90
N LYS A 28 14.43 5.20 6.60
CA LYS A 28 13.88 6.43 6.03
C LYS A 28 12.35 6.36 6.04
N VAL A 29 11.78 5.24 5.59
CA VAL A 29 10.33 4.99 5.64
C VAL A 29 9.82 5.07 7.07
N LEU A 30 10.46 4.37 8.01
CA LEU A 30 10.07 4.41 9.43
C LEU A 30 10.09 5.83 10.02
N SER A 31 11.08 6.65 9.63
CA SER A 31 11.17 8.05 10.08
C SER A 31 10.04 8.91 9.50
N GLU A 32 9.70 8.75 8.22
CA GLU A 32 8.61 9.50 7.57
C GLU A 32 7.25 9.09 8.14
N VAL A 33 7.03 7.79 8.37
CA VAL A 33 5.80 7.28 9.00
C VAL A 33 5.68 7.77 10.44
N LYS A 34 6.79 7.82 11.19
CA LYS A 34 6.79 8.41 12.52
C LYS A 34 6.40 9.88 12.47
N GLU A 35 6.95 10.67 11.53
CA GLU A 35 6.56 12.07 11.35
C GLU A 35 5.06 12.22 11.05
N LEU A 36 4.53 11.37 10.16
CA LEU A 36 3.11 11.34 9.78
C LEU A 36 2.19 11.10 10.99
N ILE A 37 2.52 10.13 11.86
CA ILE A 37 1.63 9.77 12.98
C ILE A 37 1.82 10.67 14.22
N THR A 38 3.01 11.25 14.44
CA THR A 38 3.25 12.11 15.60
C THR A 38 3.01 13.59 15.33
N ASN A 39 3.20 14.04 14.08
CA ASN A 39 3.08 15.44 13.67
C ASN A 39 2.21 15.57 12.40
N THR A 40 1.03 14.93 12.42
CA THR A 40 0.15 14.78 11.25
C THR A 40 -0.13 16.08 10.51
N ASP A 41 -0.56 17.14 11.20
CA ASP A 41 -0.93 18.41 10.54
C ASP A 41 0.27 19.06 9.84
N ARG A 42 1.44 18.97 10.47
CA ARG A 42 2.70 19.45 9.88
C ARG A 42 3.10 18.61 8.68
N PHE A 43 2.95 17.28 8.76
CA PHE A 43 3.21 16.38 7.65
C PHE A 43 2.29 16.67 6.46
N ILE A 44 0.97 16.76 6.71
CA ILE A 44 -0.03 17.08 5.67
C ILE A 44 0.29 18.42 5.03
N SER A 45 0.58 19.46 5.84
CA SER A 45 0.91 20.79 5.31
C SER A 45 2.17 20.78 4.44
N LYS A 46 3.19 20.01 4.83
CA LYS A 46 4.45 19.88 4.07
C LYS A 46 4.25 19.11 2.76
N ASN A 47 3.35 18.12 2.76
CA ASN A 47 3.11 17.21 1.63
C ASN A 47 1.74 17.45 0.98
N LYS A 48 1.25 18.69 1.02
CA LYS A 48 -0.12 19.05 0.60
C LYS A 48 -0.43 18.57 -0.82
N GLU A 49 0.55 18.66 -1.72
CA GLU A 49 0.44 18.26 -3.12
C GLU A 49 0.06 16.79 -3.30
N PHE A 50 0.50 15.88 -2.41
CA PHE A 50 0.10 14.46 -2.46
C PHE A 50 -1.41 14.31 -2.33
N TYR A 51 -2.00 15.04 -1.39
CA TYR A 51 -3.43 15.01 -1.13
C TYR A 51 -4.23 15.73 -2.23
N GLU A 52 -3.75 16.89 -2.66
CA GLU A 52 -4.43 17.68 -3.71
C GLU A 52 -4.45 16.96 -5.07
N ASN A 53 -3.35 16.30 -5.45
CA ASN A 53 -3.28 15.52 -6.70
C ASN A 53 -4.24 14.32 -6.70
N ARG A 54 -4.60 13.82 -5.52
CA ARG A 54 -5.62 12.77 -5.33
C ARG A 54 -7.04 13.33 -5.22
N GLY A 55 -7.23 14.64 -5.33
CA GLY A 55 -8.54 15.30 -5.18
C GLY A 55 -9.08 15.27 -3.74
N ILE A 56 -8.22 15.10 -2.74
CA ILE A 56 -8.61 15.01 -1.33
C ILE A 56 -8.92 16.40 -0.77
N ASP A 57 -10.11 16.55 -0.20
CA ASP A 57 -10.52 17.73 0.57
C ASP A 57 -10.08 17.57 2.03
N LEU A 58 -8.96 18.20 2.37
CA LEU A 58 -8.32 18.12 3.69
C LEU A 58 -9.22 18.54 4.85
N ASP A 59 -10.20 19.43 4.61
CA ASP A 59 -11.10 19.93 5.65
C ASP A 59 -12.29 18.98 5.90
N LYS A 60 -12.55 18.05 4.98
CA LYS A 60 -13.68 17.11 5.07
C LYS A 60 -13.27 15.69 5.46
N TRP A 61 -12.05 15.30 5.14
CA TRP A 61 -11.57 13.95 5.38
C TRP A 61 -11.20 13.76 6.85
N LYS A 62 -11.50 12.58 7.39
CA LYS A 62 -11.09 12.20 8.75
C LYS A 62 -9.57 12.10 8.83
N LYS A 63 -8.98 12.46 9.98
CA LYS A 63 -7.53 12.43 10.20
C LYS A 63 -6.95 11.04 9.95
N SER A 64 -7.60 10.00 10.45
CA SER A 64 -7.30 8.59 10.22
C SER A 64 -7.17 8.24 8.75
N ARG A 65 -8.08 8.76 7.92
CA ARG A 65 -8.04 8.56 6.47
C ARG A 65 -6.89 9.32 5.82
N LEU A 66 -6.62 10.55 6.26
CA LEU A 66 -5.47 11.34 5.78
C LEU A 66 -4.14 10.68 6.14
N ILE A 67 -4.05 10.00 7.29
CA ILE A 67 -2.90 9.18 7.67
C ILE A 67 -2.77 7.97 6.75
N TRP A 68 -3.86 7.27 6.44
CA TRP A 68 -3.82 6.14 5.52
C TRP A 68 -3.31 6.55 4.13
N MET A 69 -3.82 7.65 3.57
CA MET A 69 -3.36 8.15 2.28
C MET A 69 -1.90 8.59 2.32
N GLY A 70 -1.49 9.33 3.36
CA GLY A 70 -0.10 9.71 3.56
C GLY A 70 0.84 8.51 3.70
N PHE A 71 0.37 7.42 4.32
CA PHE A 71 1.12 6.18 4.43
C PHE A 71 1.34 5.51 3.06
N ALA A 72 0.31 5.49 2.20
CA ALA A 72 0.44 5.00 0.82
C ALA A 72 1.51 5.80 0.05
N ASP A 73 1.44 7.13 0.11
CA ASP A 73 2.39 8.00 -0.59
C ASP A 73 3.82 7.87 -0.06
N ILE A 74 4.01 7.62 1.24
CA ILE A 74 5.34 7.31 1.80
C ILE A 74 5.88 6.00 1.20
N LEU A 75 5.07 4.95 1.12
CA LEU A 75 5.50 3.67 0.55
C LEU A 75 5.85 3.80 -0.94
N ILE A 76 5.01 4.50 -1.71
CA ILE A 76 5.20 4.73 -3.15
C ILE A 76 6.45 5.57 -3.41
N SER A 77 6.58 6.73 -2.77
CA SER A 77 7.72 7.63 -2.97
C SER A 77 9.07 7.04 -2.56
N ASN A 78 9.07 6.01 -1.71
CA ASN A 78 10.26 5.27 -1.31
C ASN A 78 10.48 3.96 -2.08
N GLY A 79 9.61 3.62 -3.05
CA GLY A 79 9.75 2.50 -3.97
C GLY A 79 9.40 1.12 -3.36
N TYR A 80 8.52 1.09 -2.37
CA TYR A 80 8.06 -0.14 -1.72
C TYR A 80 6.64 -0.55 -2.11
N ALA A 81 5.86 0.37 -2.67
CA ALA A 81 4.57 0.11 -3.28
C ALA A 81 4.47 0.89 -4.60
N GLU A 82 3.52 0.52 -5.45
CA GLU A 82 3.16 1.27 -6.65
C GLU A 82 1.65 1.39 -6.75
N GLU A 83 1.16 2.50 -7.29
CA GLU A 83 -0.26 2.68 -7.60
C GLU A 83 -0.54 2.49 -9.08
N PHE A 84 -1.32 1.46 -9.40
CA PHE A 84 -1.73 1.15 -10.76
C PHE A 84 -3.17 1.61 -11.00
N ASP A 85 -3.37 2.52 -11.94
CA ASP A 85 -4.70 2.84 -12.48
C ASP A 85 -5.32 1.55 -13.08
N TRP A 86 -6.64 1.35 -12.97
CA TRP A 86 -7.29 0.19 -13.60
C TRP A 86 -7.06 0.11 -15.11
N LYS A 87 -6.78 1.25 -15.76
CA LYS A 87 -6.43 1.34 -17.17
C LYS A 87 -4.93 1.18 -17.46
N CYS A 88 -4.11 0.80 -16.48
CA CYS A 88 -2.69 0.60 -16.68
C CYS A 88 -2.44 -0.35 -17.87
N GLU A 89 -1.48 0.01 -18.72
CA GLU A 89 -1.02 -0.84 -19.82
C GLU A 89 -0.03 -1.87 -19.28
N LEU A 90 -0.04 -3.08 -19.86
CA LEU A 90 0.74 -4.21 -19.35
C LEU A 90 2.24 -3.90 -19.23
N GLU A 91 2.83 -3.27 -20.24
CA GLU A 91 4.26 -2.90 -20.23
C GLU A 91 4.60 -1.99 -19.04
N SER A 92 3.75 -1.00 -18.75
CA SER A 92 3.92 -0.11 -17.62
C SER A 92 3.76 -0.85 -16.29
N PHE A 93 2.77 -1.75 -16.20
CA PHE A 93 2.54 -2.58 -15.02
C PHE A 93 3.77 -3.43 -14.71
N GLU A 94 4.27 -4.18 -15.69
CA GLU A 94 5.45 -5.04 -15.54
C GLU A 94 6.69 -4.23 -15.15
N PHE A 95 6.95 -3.14 -15.87
CA PHE A 95 8.09 -2.27 -15.62
C PHE A 95 8.09 -1.74 -14.18
N LEU A 96 7.02 -1.05 -13.77
CA LEU A 96 6.95 -0.43 -12.45
C LEU A 96 6.97 -1.47 -11.33
N LEU A 97 6.28 -2.60 -11.51
CA LEU A 97 6.26 -3.66 -10.50
C LEU A 97 7.66 -4.27 -10.28
N THR A 98 8.42 -4.49 -11.35
CA THR A 98 9.80 -5.00 -11.25
C THR A 98 10.77 -4.00 -10.64
N GLU A 99 10.44 -2.71 -10.69
CA GLU A 99 11.27 -1.65 -10.12
C GLU A 99 11.18 -1.55 -8.60
N LEU A 100 10.13 -2.11 -7.98
CA LEU A 100 9.95 -2.13 -6.53
C LEU A 100 11.13 -2.76 -5.80
N LYS A 101 11.54 -2.14 -4.70
CA LYS A 101 12.64 -2.63 -3.87
C LYS A 101 12.36 -4.02 -3.31
N SER A 102 11.13 -4.27 -2.87
CA SER A 102 10.71 -5.59 -2.36
C SER A 102 10.75 -6.66 -3.45
N PHE A 103 10.42 -6.31 -4.70
CA PHE A 103 10.53 -7.24 -5.84
C PHE A 103 11.98 -7.71 -6.02
N LYS A 104 12.91 -6.76 -6.02
CA LYS A 104 14.36 -7.01 -6.14
C LYS A 104 14.90 -7.79 -4.92
N ALA A 105 14.48 -7.41 -3.71
CA ALA A 105 14.94 -8.04 -2.47
C ALA A 105 14.49 -9.51 -2.34
N TYR A 106 13.28 -9.84 -2.78
CA TYR A 106 12.78 -11.21 -2.80
C TYR A 106 13.22 -12.02 -4.03
N ALA A 107 14.04 -11.41 -4.92
CA ALA A 107 14.50 -12.00 -6.18
C ALA A 107 13.34 -12.59 -7.00
N LEU A 108 12.28 -11.82 -7.17
CA LEU A 108 11.07 -12.25 -7.87
C LEU A 108 11.28 -12.21 -9.38
N GLU A 109 10.47 -13.01 -10.08
CA GLU A 109 10.36 -13.02 -11.53
C GLU A 109 8.88 -12.95 -11.87
N LEU A 110 8.53 -12.22 -12.93
CA LEU A 110 7.15 -12.17 -13.41
C LEU A 110 6.84 -13.45 -14.20
N PRO A 111 5.68 -14.08 -13.97
CA PRO A 111 5.17 -15.08 -14.90
C PRO A 111 4.75 -14.39 -16.22
N PRO A 112 4.57 -15.15 -17.32
CA PRO A 112 3.94 -14.61 -18.52
C PRO A 112 2.54 -14.07 -18.20
N LEU A 113 2.30 -12.80 -18.54
CA LEU A 113 1.00 -12.14 -18.37
C LEU A 113 0.29 -12.03 -19.73
N ALA A 114 -1.04 -12.10 -19.71
CA ALA A 114 -1.83 -11.94 -20.91
C ALA A 114 -2.00 -10.46 -21.22
N GLU A 115 -1.78 -10.08 -22.49
CA GLU A 115 -2.04 -8.73 -22.99
C GLU A 115 -3.56 -8.54 -23.20
N ASP A 116 -4.30 -8.48 -22.09
CA ASP A 116 -5.68 -8.02 -22.07
C ASP A 116 -5.70 -6.62 -21.45
N LYS A 117 -6.20 -5.65 -22.22
CA LYS A 117 -6.11 -4.25 -21.78
C LYS A 117 -6.96 -4.05 -20.54
N HIS A 118 -6.39 -3.36 -19.56
CA HIS A 118 -7.08 -2.93 -18.35
C HIS A 118 -7.52 -4.08 -17.42
N ASP A 119 -6.81 -5.22 -17.45
CA ASP A 119 -7.02 -6.35 -16.54
C ASP A 119 -5.96 -6.42 -15.43
N VAL A 120 -5.72 -5.28 -14.76
CA VAL A 120 -4.76 -5.20 -13.64
C VAL A 120 -5.06 -6.26 -12.58
N TYR A 121 -6.35 -6.49 -12.28
CA TYR A 121 -6.75 -7.52 -11.33
C TYR A 121 -6.37 -8.94 -11.79
N GLY A 122 -6.63 -9.29 -13.06
CA GLY A 122 -6.23 -10.58 -13.62
C GLY A 122 -4.72 -10.80 -13.61
N TRP A 123 -3.93 -9.76 -13.90
CA TRP A 123 -2.46 -9.82 -13.81
C TRP A 123 -1.99 -10.08 -12.37
N ILE A 124 -2.55 -9.38 -11.40
CA ILE A 124 -2.21 -9.59 -9.99
C ILE A 124 -2.57 -11.04 -9.57
N SER A 125 -3.73 -11.54 -9.98
CA SER A 125 -4.16 -12.91 -9.68
C SER A 125 -3.24 -13.97 -10.28
N ALA A 126 -2.79 -13.77 -11.53
CA ALA A 126 -1.82 -14.64 -12.20
C ALA A 126 -0.47 -14.66 -11.47
N ILE A 127 0.01 -13.49 -11.04
CA ILE A 127 1.25 -13.35 -10.25
C ILE A 127 1.12 -14.06 -8.90
N ASN A 128 0.03 -13.83 -8.17
CA ASN A 128 -0.22 -14.47 -6.87
C ASN A 128 -0.26 -15.99 -7.00
N THR A 129 -0.86 -16.52 -8.06
CA THR A 129 -0.87 -17.95 -8.36
C THR A 129 0.56 -18.48 -8.59
N ALA A 130 1.37 -17.77 -9.37
CA ALA A 130 2.75 -18.17 -9.65
C ALA A 130 3.67 -18.09 -8.42
N TRP A 131 3.49 -17.08 -7.56
CA TRP A 131 4.32 -16.86 -6.39
C TRP A 131 3.87 -17.63 -5.14
N HIS A 132 2.67 -18.24 -5.14
CA HIS A 132 2.14 -19.02 -4.03
C HIS A 132 3.16 -20.04 -3.49
N GLY A 133 3.79 -20.82 -4.37
CA GLY A 133 4.80 -21.82 -4.00
C GLY A 133 6.11 -21.23 -3.43
N ARG A 134 6.35 -19.94 -3.62
CA ARG A 134 7.49 -19.19 -3.06
C ARG A 134 7.15 -18.51 -1.73
N GLY A 135 5.89 -18.56 -1.29
CA GLY A 135 5.45 -17.92 -0.05
C GLY A 135 5.48 -16.38 -0.12
N VAL A 136 5.25 -15.79 -1.30
CA VAL A 136 5.16 -14.33 -1.50
C VAL A 136 3.89 -14.03 -2.27
N TYR A 137 3.26 -12.89 -1.97
CA TYR A 137 2.09 -12.39 -2.67
C TYR A 137 2.23 -10.90 -3.00
N LEU A 138 1.53 -10.46 -4.04
CA LEU A 138 1.10 -9.09 -4.20
C LEU A 138 -0.09 -8.83 -3.28
N MET A 139 0.11 -7.89 -2.36
CA MET A 139 -0.92 -7.42 -1.44
C MET A 139 -1.33 -6.00 -1.84
N GLN A 140 -2.62 -5.72 -1.75
CA GLN A 140 -3.21 -4.41 -1.98
C GLN A 140 -3.42 -3.67 -0.68
N MET A 141 -3.06 -2.38 -0.69
CA MET A 141 -3.51 -1.37 0.25
C MET A 141 -4.77 -0.70 -0.34
N TYR A 142 -5.94 -0.95 0.24
CA TYR A 142 -7.20 -0.43 -0.30
C TYR A 142 -7.33 1.08 -0.04
N ILE A 143 -7.41 1.86 -1.11
CA ILE A 143 -7.48 3.33 -1.03
C ILE A 143 -8.83 3.91 -1.49
N ASP A 144 -9.88 3.08 -1.56
CA ASP A 144 -11.22 3.51 -1.98
C ASP A 144 -11.22 4.25 -3.33
N SER A 145 -10.47 3.69 -4.27
CA SER A 145 -10.23 4.18 -5.62
C SER A 145 -10.39 3.02 -6.61
N ASP A 146 -10.56 3.33 -7.89
CA ASP A 146 -10.41 2.38 -8.98
C ASP A 146 -8.94 2.04 -9.28
N SER A 147 -8.00 2.66 -8.57
CA SER A 147 -6.56 2.35 -8.61
C SER A 147 -6.14 1.34 -7.53
N TYR A 148 -5.05 0.62 -7.81
CA TYR A 148 -4.53 -0.48 -7.01
C TYR A 148 -3.15 -0.10 -6.43
N VAL A 149 -3.06 0.17 -5.13
CA VAL A 149 -1.78 0.34 -4.44
C VAL A 149 -1.25 -1.05 -4.04
N ILE A 150 -0.23 -1.53 -4.73
CA ILE A 150 0.26 -2.92 -4.65
C ILE A 150 1.70 -2.98 -4.17
N PHE A 151 2.02 -3.99 -3.36
CA PHE A 151 3.39 -4.32 -2.96
C PHE A 151 3.61 -5.82 -2.77
N PRO A 152 4.83 -6.36 -3.05
CA PRO A 152 5.20 -7.72 -2.68
C PRO A 152 5.39 -7.89 -1.17
N ILE A 153 4.89 -8.99 -0.61
CA ILE A 153 5.02 -9.33 0.81
C ILE A 153 5.10 -10.84 1.04
N GLU A 154 5.87 -11.26 2.04
CA GLU A 154 5.91 -12.67 2.46
C GLU A 154 4.57 -13.12 3.06
N ALA A 155 4.15 -14.34 2.71
CA ALA A 155 2.92 -14.97 3.17
C ALA A 155 2.77 -14.99 4.70
N SER A 156 3.88 -15.14 5.43
CA SER A 156 3.86 -15.16 6.90
C SER A 156 3.49 -13.82 7.53
N LYS A 157 3.45 -12.72 6.76
CA LYS A 157 3.15 -11.36 7.24
C LYS A 157 1.74 -10.90 6.87
N THR A 158 1.05 -11.59 5.95
CA THR A 158 -0.23 -11.12 5.39
C THR A 158 -1.34 -11.12 6.44
N GLU A 159 -1.49 -12.19 7.23
CA GLU A 159 -2.53 -12.29 8.26
C GLU A 159 -2.46 -11.15 9.28
N PHE A 160 -1.24 -10.75 9.67
CA PHE A 160 -1.03 -9.60 10.55
C PHE A 160 -1.54 -8.30 9.90
N LEU A 161 -1.12 -8.02 8.66
CA LEU A 161 -1.54 -6.83 7.92
C LEU A 161 -3.08 -6.78 7.78
N GLU A 162 -3.72 -7.87 7.34
CA GLU A 162 -5.17 -7.94 7.16
C GLU A 162 -5.95 -7.77 8.47
N THR A 163 -5.44 -8.36 9.57
CA THR A 163 -6.12 -8.33 10.87
C THR A 163 -5.99 -6.97 11.54
N GLU A 164 -4.79 -6.41 11.56
CA GLU A 164 -4.51 -5.16 12.24
C GLU A 164 -5.04 -3.96 11.47
N SER A 165 -5.05 -3.97 10.13
CA SER A 165 -5.65 -2.86 9.37
C SER A 165 -7.14 -2.72 9.66
N LYS A 166 -7.86 -3.84 9.79
CA LYS A 166 -9.30 -3.82 10.10
C LYS A 166 -9.59 -3.17 11.44
N LYS A 167 -8.67 -3.24 12.42
CA LYS A 167 -8.83 -2.59 13.72
C LYS A 167 -8.73 -1.06 13.64
N ILE A 168 -8.16 -0.52 12.57
CA ILE A 168 -8.07 0.91 12.30
C ILE A 168 -9.02 1.36 11.19
N ASN A 169 -10.00 0.50 10.84
CA ASN A 169 -10.98 0.71 9.77
C ASN A 169 -10.37 0.83 8.36
N GLU A 170 -9.19 0.26 8.16
CA GLU A 170 -8.49 0.22 6.87
C GLU A 170 -8.29 -1.23 6.41
N MET A 171 -7.84 -1.43 5.18
CA MET A 171 -7.77 -2.76 4.59
C MET A 171 -6.51 -2.97 3.78
N PHE A 172 -5.71 -3.94 4.22
CA PHE A 172 -4.86 -4.70 3.31
C PHE A 172 -5.56 -6.00 2.91
N MET A 173 -5.33 -6.46 1.69
CA MET A 173 -5.86 -7.75 1.20
C MET A 173 -4.97 -8.33 0.12
N ILE A 174 -4.90 -9.66 0.03
CA ILE A 174 -4.36 -10.34 -1.16
C ILE A 174 -5.42 -10.25 -2.26
N CYS A 175 -5.02 -9.80 -3.45
CA CYS A 175 -5.91 -9.73 -4.63
C CYS A 175 -6.05 -11.08 -5.34
#